data_AF-A0A7J3DI52-F1
#
_entry.id   AF-A0A7J3DI52-F1
#
_cell.length_a   1.000
_cell.length_b   1.000
_cell.length_c   1.000
_cell.angle_alpha   90.00
_cell.angle_beta   90.00
_cell.angle_gamma   90.00
#
_symmetry.space_group_name_H-M   'P 1'
#
loop_
_entity.id
_entity.type
_entity.pdbx_description
1 polymer ?
#
loop_
_entity_poly.entity_id
_entity_poly.type
_entity_poly.pdbx_seq_one_letter_code
_entity_poly.pdbx_strand_id
1 'polypeptide(L)'
;MDENDYNNTIAALFRIKESNGNPSVINREWEGMKNSPNNLFLAIEYSINVFYSKNKEENEDGARWLAILLSNVFKSDPEKDEEFGKGIEKAVDGNIPKKKRFSVFIESLLMALRGRVGDFTESLQTREFYGMVARELVYAVEETKYYKKIKDWFSSILGYLLRPSTYSNGHRVAFTLLEDMHADLVSNRIIMLLAKKCNSPEYLISEGAKNALAHLMANSPEKVQLLLLTIEKALKEEKLDEGRRVEIKRGLIDRMNRIKN
;
A
#
# COMPACT_ATOMS: atom_id res chain seq x y z
N MET A 1 0.77 23.70 17.85
CA MET A 1 1.02 22.32 18.31
C MET A 1 1.90 22.44 19.54
N ASP A 2 1.58 21.73 20.62
CA ASP A 2 2.37 21.76 21.84
C ASP A 2 3.65 20.93 21.64
N GLU A 3 4.79 21.45 22.09
CA GLU A 3 6.09 20.79 22.06
C GLU A 3 6.07 19.47 22.84
N ASN A 4 5.22 19.37 23.85
CA ASN A 4 4.99 18.15 24.63
C ASN A 4 4.37 17.01 23.81
N ASP A 5 3.43 17.31 22.90
CA ASP A 5 2.77 16.29 22.07
C ASP A 5 3.76 15.66 21.08
N TYR A 6 4.63 16.50 20.52
CA TYR A 6 5.71 16.06 19.66
C TYR A 6 6.69 15.15 20.42
N ASN A 7 7.20 15.60 21.56
CA ASN A 7 8.16 14.83 22.37
C ASN A 7 7.57 13.49 22.85
N ASN A 8 6.28 13.46 23.23
CA ASN A 8 5.59 12.24 23.64
C ASN A 8 5.44 11.24 22.48
N THR A 9 5.09 11.73 21.28
CA THR A 9 4.96 10.91 20.07
C THR A 9 6.30 10.31 19.67
N ILE A 10 7.36 11.11 19.71
CA ILE A 10 8.72 10.65 19.42
C ILE A 10 9.15 9.59 20.44
N ALA A 11 8.93 9.83 21.74
CA ALA A 11 9.28 8.86 22.79
C ALA A 11 8.53 7.53 22.65
N ALA A 12 7.26 7.57 22.23
CA ALA A 12 6.47 6.37 21.96
C ALA A 12 7.05 5.54 20.80
N LEU A 13 7.45 6.20 19.70
CA LEU A 13 8.08 5.54 18.55
C LEU A 13 9.44 4.94 18.89
N PHE A 14 10.26 5.63 19.70
CA PHE A 14 11.52 5.07 20.19
C PHE A 14 11.31 3.85 21.09
N ARG A 15 10.29 3.84 21.96
CA ARG A 15 9.97 2.65 22.76
C ARG A 15 9.50 1.48 21.90
N ILE A 16 8.73 1.73 20.84
CA ILE A 16 8.36 0.70 19.86
C ILE A 16 9.62 0.14 19.19
N LYS A 17 10.57 1.02 18.78
CA LYS A 17 11.87 0.62 18.22
C LYS A 17 12.63 -0.32 19.13
N GLU A 18 12.90 0.11 20.36
CA GLU A 18 13.70 -0.65 21.33
C GLU A 18 13.08 -2.00 21.68
N SER A 19 11.78 -2.16 21.47
CA SER A 19 11.07 -3.40 21.71
C SER A 19 11.20 -4.45 20.60
N ASN A 20 11.87 -4.15 19.48
CA ASN A 20 11.96 -4.99 18.27
C ASN A 20 10.59 -5.48 17.75
N GLY A 21 9.56 -4.65 17.96
CA GLY A 21 8.17 -4.92 17.61
C GLY A 21 7.47 -5.93 18.52
N ASN A 22 7.74 -5.86 19.83
CA ASN A 22 6.96 -6.56 20.85
C ASN A 22 5.48 -6.08 20.78
N PRO A 23 4.51 -6.98 20.50
CA PRO A 23 3.11 -6.60 20.37
C PRO A 23 2.52 -5.90 21.60
N SER A 24 2.97 -6.23 22.80
CA SER A 24 2.49 -5.60 24.03
C SER A 24 2.93 -4.13 24.16
N VAL A 25 4.15 -3.82 23.71
CA VAL A 25 4.68 -2.46 23.69
C VAL A 25 3.96 -1.66 22.60
N ILE A 26 3.84 -2.23 21.40
CA ILE A 26 3.07 -1.64 20.30
C ILE A 26 1.65 -1.27 20.75
N ASN A 27 0.94 -2.20 21.38
CA ASN A 27 -0.42 -1.95 21.86
C ASN A 27 -0.46 -0.86 22.93
N ARG A 28 0.45 -0.88 23.90
CA ARG A 28 0.51 0.17 24.94
C ARG A 28 0.75 1.56 24.36
N GLU A 29 1.71 1.69 23.44
CA GLU A 29 2.01 2.98 22.83
C GLU A 29 0.89 3.42 21.87
N TRP A 30 0.25 2.49 21.15
CA TRP A 30 -0.96 2.77 20.36
C TRP A 30 -2.08 3.34 21.23
N GLU A 31 -2.39 2.71 22.35
CA GLU A 31 -3.43 3.19 23.28
C GLU A 31 -3.13 4.59 23.82
N GLY A 32 -1.84 4.94 23.99
CA GLY A 32 -1.41 6.29 24.37
C GLY A 32 -1.50 7.34 23.25
N MET A 33 -1.40 6.93 21.98
CA MET A 33 -1.39 7.85 20.83
C MET A 33 -2.76 8.00 20.16
N LYS A 34 -3.61 6.97 20.18
CA LYS A 34 -4.85 6.92 19.39
C LYS A 34 -5.82 8.06 19.72
N ASN A 35 -5.79 8.56 20.96
CA ASN A 35 -6.69 9.62 21.42
C ASN A 35 -6.36 11.03 20.87
N SER A 36 -5.22 11.17 20.17
CA SER A 36 -4.81 12.40 19.51
C SER A 36 -4.52 12.14 18.02
N PRO A 37 -5.45 12.51 17.11
CA PRO A 37 -5.22 12.37 15.67
C PRO A 37 -3.96 13.09 15.18
N ASN A 38 -3.58 14.21 15.82
CA ASN A 38 -2.35 14.92 15.50
C ASN A 38 -1.11 14.06 15.81
N ASN A 39 -1.12 13.32 16.93
CA ASN A 39 -0.02 12.42 17.29
C ASN A 39 0.05 11.23 16.31
N LEU A 40 -1.09 10.76 15.82
CA LEU A 40 -1.12 9.74 14.76
C LEU A 40 -0.53 10.25 13.44
N PHE A 41 -0.89 11.46 13.01
CA PHE A 41 -0.29 12.07 11.82
C PHE A 41 1.21 12.29 11.98
N LEU A 42 1.66 12.78 13.15
CA LEU A 42 3.08 12.94 13.47
C LEU A 42 3.83 11.61 13.48
N ALA A 43 3.25 10.56 14.06
CA ALA A 43 3.86 9.24 14.09
C ALA A 43 4.05 8.66 12.69
N ILE A 44 3.08 8.88 11.81
CA ILE A 44 3.12 8.51 10.40
C ILE A 44 4.17 9.33 9.65
N GLU A 45 4.20 10.65 9.85
CA GLU A 45 5.22 11.52 9.24
C GLU A 45 6.64 11.19 9.70
N TYR A 46 6.84 10.93 10.99
CA TYR A 46 8.12 10.51 11.53
C TYR A 46 8.56 9.17 10.94
N SER A 47 7.65 8.19 10.86
CA SER A 47 7.95 6.88 10.26
C SER A 47 8.40 7.02 8.79
N ILE A 48 7.78 7.95 8.04
CA ILE A 48 8.20 8.30 6.67
C ILE A 48 9.57 8.97 6.66
N ASN A 49 9.87 9.89 7.61
CA ASN A 49 11.14 10.60 7.66
C ASN A 49 12.31 9.70 8.08
N VAL A 50 12.10 8.79 9.04
CA VAL A 50 13.10 7.78 9.41
C VAL A 50 13.41 6.87 8.22
N PHE A 51 12.41 6.58 7.38
CA PHE A 51 12.61 5.88 6.12
C PHE A 51 13.46 6.66 5.09
N TYR A 52 13.53 7.98 5.17
CA TYR A 52 14.46 8.77 4.35
C TYR A 52 15.90 8.75 4.89
N SER A 53 16.20 7.91 5.88
CA SER A 53 17.57 7.73 6.35
C SER A 53 18.45 7.07 5.29
N LYS A 54 19.75 7.40 5.35
CA LYS A 54 20.78 6.69 4.57
C LYS A 54 21.08 5.30 5.15
N ASN A 55 20.55 4.98 6.33
CA ASN A 55 20.76 3.71 7.02
C ASN A 55 19.65 2.70 6.65
N LYS A 56 20.02 1.51 6.15
CA LYS A 56 19.07 0.46 5.74
C LYS A 56 18.22 -0.05 6.91
N GLU A 57 18.83 -0.24 8.08
CA GLU A 57 18.16 -0.77 9.27
C GLU A 57 17.10 0.23 9.78
N GLU A 58 17.44 1.52 9.79
CA GLU A 58 16.48 2.58 10.14
C GLU A 58 15.30 2.63 9.14
N ASN A 59 15.56 2.32 7.87
CA ASN A 59 14.49 2.30 6.86
C ASN A 59 13.54 1.13 7.03
N GLU A 60 14.05 -0.05 7.35
CA GLU A 60 13.23 -1.23 7.67
C GLU A 60 12.37 -0.97 8.92
N ASP A 61 12.95 -0.34 9.94
CA ASP A 61 12.25 0.08 11.15
C ASP A 61 11.14 1.10 10.86
N GLY A 62 11.44 2.16 10.09
CA GLY A 62 10.46 3.16 9.69
C GLY A 62 9.31 2.57 8.88
N ALA A 63 9.61 1.66 7.95
CA ALA A 63 8.61 0.93 7.18
C ALA A 63 7.69 0.08 8.07
N ARG A 64 8.28 -0.65 9.03
CA ARG A 64 7.56 -1.52 9.97
C ARG A 64 6.66 -0.71 10.90
N TRP A 65 7.10 0.44 11.42
CA TRP A 65 6.25 1.28 12.26
C TRP A 65 5.10 1.87 11.49
N LEU A 66 5.36 2.39 10.27
CA LEU A 66 4.31 2.94 9.41
C LEU A 66 3.22 1.88 9.15
N ALA A 67 3.63 0.67 8.80
CA ALA A 67 2.76 -0.48 8.62
C ALA A 67 1.85 -0.75 9.83
N ILE A 68 2.45 -0.91 11.01
CA ILE A 68 1.74 -1.21 12.27
C ILE A 68 0.75 -0.08 12.61
N LEU A 69 1.18 1.18 12.52
CA LEU A 69 0.34 2.34 12.82
C LEU A 69 -0.86 2.42 11.86
N LEU A 70 -0.62 2.26 10.56
CA LEU A 70 -1.69 2.24 9.57
C LEU A 70 -2.65 1.08 9.83
N SER A 71 -2.13 -0.11 10.13
CA SER A 71 -2.94 -1.28 10.47
C SER A 71 -3.87 -1.02 11.66
N ASN A 72 -3.35 -0.48 12.76
CA ASN A 72 -4.15 -0.12 13.93
C ASN A 72 -5.20 0.95 13.62
N VAL A 73 -4.85 2.00 12.86
CA VAL A 73 -5.79 3.05 12.43
C VAL A 73 -6.92 2.45 11.60
N PHE A 74 -6.61 1.61 10.62
CA PHE A 74 -7.63 1.07 9.72
C PHE A 74 -8.52 0.02 10.41
N LYS A 75 -7.95 -0.84 11.27
CA LYS A 75 -8.68 -1.84 12.08
C LYS A 75 -9.55 -1.21 13.15
N SER A 76 -9.26 0.02 13.56
CA SER A 76 -10.05 0.73 14.55
C SER A 76 -11.42 1.13 14.01
N ASP A 77 -12.45 0.87 14.82
CA ASP A 77 -13.79 1.38 14.59
C ASP A 77 -14.06 2.51 15.59
N PRO A 78 -13.90 3.80 15.22
CA PRO A 78 -14.11 4.91 16.14
C PRO A 78 -15.56 5.11 16.54
N GLU A 79 -16.50 4.36 15.92
CA GLU A 79 -17.87 4.27 16.42
C GLU A 79 -17.98 3.34 17.64
N LYS A 80 -16.97 2.48 17.87
CA LYS A 80 -16.83 1.56 19.01
C LYS A 80 -15.74 1.98 19.99
N ASP A 81 -14.79 2.81 19.56
CA ASP A 81 -13.76 3.42 20.39
C ASP A 81 -14.09 4.91 20.60
N GLU A 82 -14.78 5.21 21.71
CA GLU A 82 -15.25 6.56 22.01
C GLU A 82 -14.12 7.58 22.16
N GLU A 83 -12.96 7.17 22.66
CA GLU A 83 -11.84 8.09 22.89
C GLU A 83 -11.16 8.45 21.57
N PHE A 84 -10.95 7.45 20.70
CA PHE A 84 -10.47 7.69 19.34
C PHE A 84 -11.45 8.55 18.54
N GLY A 85 -12.75 8.26 18.65
CA GLY A 85 -13.83 9.04 18.05
C GLY A 85 -13.80 10.51 18.49
N LYS A 86 -13.71 10.78 19.80
CA LYS A 86 -13.58 12.15 20.36
C LYS A 86 -12.33 12.87 19.88
N GLY A 87 -11.22 12.16 19.72
CA GLY A 87 -10.00 12.70 19.11
C GLY A 87 -10.28 13.21 17.70
N ILE A 88 -10.85 12.37 16.83
CA ILE A 88 -11.20 12.73 15.44
C ILE A 88 -12.19 13.89 15.38
N GLU A 89 -13.16 13.95 16.29
CA GLU A 89 -14.12 15.06 16.37
C GLU A 89 -13.47 16.42 16.63
N LYS A 90 -12.34 16.47 17.36
CA LYS A 90 -11.59 17.71 17.59
C LYS A 90 -10.75 18.13 16.38
N ALA A 91 -10.27 17.16 15.60
CA ALA A 91 -9.38 17.40 14.47
C ALA A 91 -10.12 17.73 13.16
N VAL A 92 -11.35 17.23 13.00
CA VAL A 92 -12.18 17.41 11.78
C VAL A 92 -13.33 18.37 12.08
N ASP A 93 -13.56 19.35 11.18
CA ASP A 93 -14.58 20.41 11.33
C ASP A 93 -15.92 19.89 11.89
N GLY A 94 -16.39 20.56 12.95
CA GLY A 94 -17.67 20.29 13.61
C GLY A 94 -18.89 20.33 12.68
N ASN A 95 -18.80 21.00 11.53
CA ASN A 95 -19.85 21.03 10.51
C ASN A 95 -20.01 19.72 9.74
N ILE A 96 -19.03 18.81 9.79
CA ILE A 96 -19.12 17.50 9.14
C ILE A 96 -19.95 16.56 10.03
N PRO A 97 -20.95 15.82 9.49
CA PRO A 97 -21.73 14.86 10.27
C PRO A 97 -20.83 13.81 10.94
N LYS A 98 -21.07 13.48 12.23
CA LYS A 98 -20.25 12.53 13.02
C LYS A 98 -19.90 11.24 12.25
N LYS A 99 -20.92 10.60 11.65
CA LYS A 99 -20.79 9.38 10.84
C LYS A 99 -19.86 9.49 9.61
N LYS A 100 -19.50 10.72 9.18
CA LYS A 100 -18.60 10.99 8.06
C LYS A 100 -17.21 11.44 8.49
N ARG A 101 -17.01 11.86 9.75
CA ARG A 101 -15.76 12.47 10.21
C ARG A 101 -14.57 11.52 10.10
N PHE A 102 -14.72 10.25 10.51
CA PHE A 102 -13.63 9.29 10.36
C PHE A 102 -13.33 8.97 8.89
N SER A 103 -14.37 8.89 8.04
CA SER A 103 -14.19 8.76 6.60
C SER A 103 -13.36 9.91 6.00
N VAL A 104 -13.51 11.14 6.49
CA VAL A 104 -12.72 12.32 6.09
C VAL A 104 -11.31 12.27 6.67
N PHE A 105 -11.15 11.79 7.91
CA PHE A 105 -9.83 11.55 8.51
C PHE A 105 -9.03 10.53 7.68
N ILE A 106 -9.64 9.40 7.32
CA ILE A 106 -9.03 8.39 6.45
C ILE A 106 -8.66 8.97 5.07
N GLU A 107 -9.53 9.78 4.46
CA GLU A 107 -9.20 10.46 3.19
C GLU A 107 -8.00 11.39 3.31
N SER A 108 -7.93 12.16 4.40
CA SER A 108 -6.83 13.09 4.68
C SER A 108 -5.51 12.34 4.89
N LEU A 109 -5.56 11.23 5.62
CA LEU A 109 -4.42 10.34 5.82
C LEU A 109 -3.92 9.74 4.51
N LEU A 110 -4.83 9.17 3.71
CA LEU A 110 -4.49 8.61 2.40
C LEU A 110 -3.93 9.69 1.45
N MET A 111 -4.45 10.92 1.49
CA MET A 111 -3.92 12.04 0.70
C MET A 111 -2.50 12.45 1.15
N ALA A 112 -2.25 12.52 2.45
CA ALA A 112 -0.92 12.80 2.99
C ALA A 112 0.09 11.72 2.58
N LEU A 113 -0.27 10.43 2.71
CA LEU A 113 0.55 9.31 2.26
C LEU A 113 0.83 9.40 0.75
N ARG A 114 -0.19 9.73 -0.06
CA ARG A 114 -0.04 9.84 -1.52
C ARG A 114 0.96 10.92 -1.93
N GLY A 115 0.93 12.09 -1.28
CA GLY A 115 1.88 13.17 -1.54
C GLY A 115 3.32 12.68 -1.38
N ARG A 116 3.58 11.93 -0.29
CA ARG A 116 4.89 11.35 0.00
C ARG A 116 5.25 10.20 -0.95
N VAL A 117 4.28 9.42 -1.41
CA VAL A 117 4.48 8.38 -2.45
C VAL A 117 4.98 8.94 -3.78
N GLY A 118 4.60 10.18 -4.12
CA GLY A 118 5.13 10.87 -5.29
C GLY A 118 6.62 11.23 -5.20
N ASP A 119 7.13 11.48 -3.99
CA ASP A 119 8.51 11.89 -3.72
C ASP A 119 9.49 10.70 -3.72
N PHE A 120 9.00 9.50 -3.42
CA PHE A 120 9.75 8.23 -3.31
C PHE A 120 10.20 7.62 -4.66
N THR A 121 10.67 8.42 -5.63
CA THR A 121 11.25 7.91 -6.90
C THR A 121 12.78 7.70 -6.86
N GLU A 122 13.39 7.90 -5.69
CA GLU A 122 14.82 7.65 -5.42
C GLU A 122 15.15 6.15 -5.22
N SER A 123 16.42 5.79 -5.48
CA SER A 123 16.82 4.40 -5.79
C SER A 123 16.93 3.45 -4.59
N LEU A 124 16.56 2.18 -4.83
CA LEU A 124 16.83 0.93 -4.07
C LEU A 124 16.20 0.74 -2.69
N GLN A 125 16.03 1.77 -1.87
CA GLN A 125 15.36 1.65 -0.55
C GLN A 125 13.84 1.42 -0.65
N THR A 126 13.30 1.53 -1.86
CA THR A 126 11.89 1.50 -2.19
C THR A 126 11.27 0.10 -2.23
N ARG A 127 12.01 -0.98 -2.56
CA ARG A 127 11.41 -2.31 -2.73
C ARG A 127 10.80 -2.87 -1.44
N GLU A 128 11.58 -2.88 -0.37
CA GLU A 128 11.18 -3.44 0.93
C GLU A 128 10.08 -2.58 1.58
N PHE A 129 10.19 -1.25 1.52
CA PHE A 129 9.19 -0.32 2.05
C PHE A 129 7.83 -0.48 1.38
N TYR A 130 7.80 -0.47 0.05
CA TYR A 130 6.55 -0.58 -0.69
C TYR A 130 5.92 -1.94 -0.49
N GLY A 131 6.70 -3.02 -0.52
CA GLY A 131 6.21 -4.35 -0.18
C GLY A 131 5.67 -4.42 1.25
N MET A 132 6.37 -3.87 2.25
CA MET A 132 5.93 -3.89 3.66
C MET A 132 4.69 -3.03 3.92
N VAL A 133 4.69 -1.77 3.48
CA VAL A 133 3.54 -0.88 3.64
C VAL A 133 2.35 -1.40 2.83
N ALA A 134 2.57 -1.92 1.62
CA ALA A 134 1.49 -2.55 0.86
C ALA A 134 0.98 -3.81 1.54
N ARG A 135 1.83 -4.74 1.99
CA ARG A 135 1.43 -5.94 2.74
C ARG A 135 0.59 -5.59 3.97
N GLU A 136 1.04 -4.62 4.75
CA GLU A 136 0.42 -4.29 6.03
C GLU A 136 -0.88 -3.49 5.83
N LEU A 137 -0.92 -2.63 4.82
CA LEU A 137 -2.17 -2.05 4.34
C LEU A 137 -3.10 -3.11 3.74
N VAL A 138 -2.61 -4.08 2.97
CA VAL A 138 -3.38 -5.19 2.38
C VAL A 138 -4.06 -5.98 3.50
N TYR A 139 -3.32 -6.39 4.54
CA TYR A 139 -3.88 -7.05 5.71
C TYR A 139 -4.87 -6.18 6.47
N ALA A 140 -4.59 -4.88 6.62
CA ALA A 140 -5.51 -3.95 7.24
C ALA A 140 -6.77 -3.66 6.40
N VAL A 141 -6.72 -3.88 5.08
CA VAL A 141 -7.84 -3.62 4.17
C VAL A 141 -8.85 -4.76 4.17
N GLU A 142 -8.40 -6.00 4.28
CA GLU A 142 -9.27 -7.18 4.27
C GLU A 142 -10.17 -7.26 5.51
N GLU A 143 -9.77 -6.62 6.61
CA GLU A 143 -10.49 -6.65 7.88
C GLU A 143 -11.41 -5.43 8.13
N THR A 144 -11.51 -4.47 7.19
CA THR A 144 -12.07 -3.14 7.49
C THR A 144 -13.21 -2.67 6.58
N LYS A 145 -14.14 -1.88 7.15
CA LYS A 145 -15.26 -1.26 6.41
C LYS A 145 -14.83 -0.19 5.39
N TYR A 146 -13.54 0.16 5.35
CA TYR A 146 -12.96 1.18 4.46
C TYR A 146 -12.31 0.62 3.19
N TYR A 147 -12.48 -0.67 2.95
CA TYR A 147 -11.95 -1.41 1.80
C TYR A 147 -11.96 -0.63 0.48
N LYS A 148 -13.10 -0.02 0.13
CA LYS A 148 -13.26 0.71 -1.13
C LYS A 148 -12.29 1.88 -1.25
N LYS A 149 -12.14 2.71 -0.21
CA LYS A 149 -11.27 3.90 -0.25
C LYS A 149 -9.80 3.52 -0.39
N ILE A 150 -9.38 2.48 0.32
CA ILE A 150 -7.99 2.05 0.31
C ILE A 150 -7.67 1.37 -1.03
N LYS A 151 -8.58 0.57 -1.58
CA LYS A 151 -8.49 0.01 -2.94
C LYS A 151 -8.40 1.10 -4.01
N ASP A 152 -9.22 2.15 -3.89
CA ASP A 152 -9.19 3.29 -4.82
C ASP A 152 -7.86 4.05 -4.72
N TRP A 153 -7.33 4.21 -3.51
CA TRP A 153 -6.02 4.80 -3.25
C TRP A 153 -4.88 4.00 -3.88
N PHE A 154 -4.82 2.68 -3.63
CA PHE A 154 -3.84 1.79 -4.25
C PHE A 154 -3.92 1.84 -5.78
N SER A 155 -5.14 1.80 -6.33
CA SER A 155 -5.35 1.91 -7.77
C SER A 155 -4.86 3.25 -8.33
N SER A 156 -5.03 4.34 -7.58
CA SER A 156 -4.51 5.66 -7.98
C SER A 156 -2.98 5.70 -7.97
N ILE A 157 -2.33 5.10 -6.97
CA ILE A 157 -0.86 5.05 -6.87
C ILE A 157 -0.27 4.19 -7.98
N LEU A 158 -0.76 2.96 -8.14
CA LEU A 158 -0.32 2.06 -9.21
C LEU A 158 -0.57 2.69 -10.59
N GLY A 159 -1.72 3.36 -10.76
CA GLY A 159 -2.06 4.07 -11.99
C GLY A 159 -1.17 5.27 -12.27
N TYR A 160 -0.57 5.90 -11.26
CA TYR A 160 0.44 6.94 -11.40
C TYR A 160 1.81 6.35 -11.75
N LEU A 161 2.26 5.35 -10.99
CA LEU A 161 3.56 4.70 -11.15
C LEU A 161 3.72 3.95 -12.48
N LEU A 162 2.62 3.42 -13.03
CA LEU A 162 2.61 2.70 -14.30
C LEU A 162 2.52 3.60 -15.54
N ARG A 163 2.43 4.94 -15.38
CA ARG A 163 2.36 5.89 -16.52
C ARG A 163 3.62 5.84 -17.37
N PRO A 164 3.56 6.21 -18.65
CA PRO A 164 4.75 6.34 -19.48
C PRO A 164 5.75 7.39 -18.95
N SER A 165 5.27 8.45 -18.30
CA SER A 165 6.10 9.56 -17.80
C SER A 165 6.94 9.22 -16.56
N THR A 166 6.66 8.11 -15.88
CA THR A 166 7.35 7.65 -14.65
C THR A 166 8.33 6.51 -14.94
N TYR A 167 8.82 6.44 -16.18
CA TYR A 167 9.60 5.33 -16.72
C TYR A 167 10.79 4.93 -15.83
N SER A 168 11.16 3.65 -15.88
CA SER A 168 12.15 2.96 -15.04
C SER A 168 11.76 2.78 -13.57
N ASN A 169 11.85 3.82 -12.73
CA ASN A 169 11.77 3.67 -11.28
C ASN A 169 10.33 3.49 -10.82
N GLY A 170 9.38 4.21 -11.43
CA GLY A 170 7.96 4.06 -11.13
C GLY A 170 7.44 2.66 -11.44
N HIS A 171 7.82 2.08 -12.58
CA HIS A 171 7.43 0.70 -12.93
C HIS A 171 8.02 -0.32 -11.98
N ARG A 172 9.31 -0.18 -11.61
CA ARG A 172 9.96 -1.09 -10.64
C ARG A 172 9.21 -1.09 -9.31
N VAL A 173 8.90 0.09 -8.78
CA VAL A 173 8.10 0.25 -7.57
C VAL A 173 6.73 -0.41 -7.71
N ALA A 174 6.02 -0.12 -8.81
CA ALA A 174 4.70 -0.69 -9.05
C ALA A 174 4.73 -2.23 -9.12
N PHE A 175 5.72 -2.82 -9.79
CA PHE A 175 5.82 -4.27 -9.91
C PHE A 175 6.07 -4.91 -8.55
N THR A 176 6.97 -4.34 -7.74
CA THR A 176 7.19 -4.82 -6.37
C THR A 176 5.93 -4.74 -5.52
N LEU A 177 5.22 -3.60 -5.55
CA LEU A 177 3.96 -3.45 -4.81
C LEU A 177 2.99 -4.59 -5.12
N LEU A 178 2.93 -4.99 -6.39
CA LEU A 178 2.00 -6.00 -6.87
C LEU A 178 2.43 -7.45 -6.56
N GLU A 179 3.71 -7.70 -6.22
CA GLU A 179 4.20 -9.04 -5.89
C GLU A 179 3.54 -9.61 -4.62
N ASP A 180 3.17 -8.73 -3.69
CA ASP A 180 2.58 -9.09 -2.40
C ASP A 180 1.06 -8.84 -2.31
N MET A 181 0.45 -8.26 -3.35
CA MET A 181 -0.98 -7.90 -3.30
C MET A 181 -1.89 -9.09 -3.63
N HIS A 182 -3.06 -9.13 -3.00
CA HIS A 182 -4.19 -9.93 -3.46
C HIS A 182 -4.92 -9.22 -4.63
N ALA A 183 -5.45 -10.00 -5.56
CA ALA A 183 -6.10 -9.48 -6.76
C ALA A 183 -7.36 -8.63 -6.46
N ASP A 184 -7.98 -8.81 -5.30
CA ASP A 184 -9.12 -7.98 -4.87
C ASP A 184 -8.75 -6.50 -4.72
N LEU A 185 -7.50 -6.23 -4.37
CA LEU A 185 -7.02 -4.89 -4.08
C LEU A 185 -6.55 -4.15 -5.34
N VAL A 186 -6.45 -4.87 -6.45
CA VAL A 186 -6.00 -4.34 -7.73
C VAL A 186 -7.22 -4.15 -8.63
N SER A 187 -7.44 -2.92 -9.10
CA SER A 187 -8.52 -2.68 -10.06
C SER A 187 -8.24 -3.35 -11.41
N ASN A 188 -9.32 -3.75 -12.11
CA ASN A 188 -9.23 -4.30 -13.47
C ASN A 188 -8.44 -3.40 -14.41
N ARG A 189 -8.52 -2.07 -14.23
CA ARG A 189 -7.74 -1.10 -15.00
C ARG A 189 -6.23 -1.33 -14.86
N ILE A 190 -5.74 -1.58 -13.64
CA ILE A 190 -4.32 -1.87 -13.39
C ILE A 190 -3.93 -3.22 -13.99
N ILE A 191 -4.75 -4.25 -13.82
CA ILE A 191 -4.52 -5.57 -14.43
C ILE A 191 -4.40 -5.44 -15.96
N MET A 192 -5.29 -4.67 -16.59
CA MET A 192 -5.22 -4.40 -18.03
C MET A 192 -3.95 -3.64 -18.41
N LEU A 193 -3.54 -2.61 -17.65
CA LEU A 193 -2.29 -1.88 -17.90
C LEU A 193 -1.05 -2.78 -17.80
N LEU A 194 -1.00 -3.69 -16.82
CA LEU A 194 0.07 -4.66 -16.70
C LEU A 194 0.07 -5.65 -17.86
N ALA A 195 -1.10 -6.16 -18.24
CA ALA A 195 -1.23 -7.08 -19.38
C ALA A 195 -0.69 -6.47 -20.67
N LYS A 196 -0.98 -5.19 -20.93
CA LYS A 196 -0.41 -4.45 -22.07
C LYS A 196 1.12 -4.36 -21.98
N LYS A 197 1.66 -4.13 -20.78
CA LYS A 197 3.11 -4.06 -20.53
C LYS A 197 3.82 -5.40 -20.70
N CYS A 198 3.14 -6.55 -20.62
CA CYS A 198 3.76 -7.85 -20.91
C CYS A 198 4.37 -7.93 -22.32
N ASN A 199 3.92 -7.10 -23.27
CA ASN A 199 4.47 -7.00 -24.61
C ASN A 199 5.29 -5.72 -24.85
N SER A 200 5.76 -5.05 -23.79
CA SER A 200 6.70 -3.92 -23.94
C SER A 200 7.97 -4.37 -24.67
N PRO A 201 8.53 -3.56 -25.59
CA PRO A 201 9.83 -3.86 -26.19
C PRO A 201 10.97 -3.79 -25.16
N GLU A 202 10.78 -3.07 -24.06
CA GLU A 202 11.72 -2.98 -22.96
C GLU A 202 11.61 -4.22 -22.06
N TYR A 203 12.65 -5.06 -22.10
CA TYR A 203 12.71 -6.32 -21.36
C TYR A 203 12.36 -6.17 -19.88
N LEU A 204 12.91 -5.16 -19.19
CA LEU A 204 12.65 -4.93 -17.77
C LEU A 204 11.17 -4.66 -17.47
N ILE A 205 10.45 -3.99 -18.37
CA ILE A 205 9.03 -3.68 -18.20
C ILE A 205 8.18 -4.90 -18.56
N SER A 206 8.52 -5.60 -19.64
CA SER A 206 7.86 -6.83 -20.04
C SER A 206 7.94 -7.89 -18.95
N GLU A 207 9.14 -8.16 -18.44
CA GLU A 207 9.35 -9.18 -17.41
C GLU A 207 8.79 -8.77 -16.05
N GLY A 208 8.96 -7.50 -15.66
CA GLY A 208 8.37 -6.99 -14.42
C GLY A 208 6.84 -7.08 -14.42
N ALA A 209 6.19 -6.77 -15.55
CA ALA A 209 4.75 -6.92 -15.68
C ALA A 209 4.29 -8.39 -15.63
N LYS A 210 5.04 -9.30 -16.28
CA LYS A 210 4.75 -10.74 -16.22
C LYS A 210 4.88 -11.30 -14.81
N ASN A 211 5.93 -10.90 -14.08
CA ASN A 211 6.12 -11.32 -12.70
C ASN A 211 5.01 -10.77 -11.81
N ALA A 212 4.70 -9.47 -11.88
CA ALA A 212 3.62 -8.88 -11.10
C ALA A 212 2.27 -9.58 -11.33
N LEU A 213 1.90 -9.87 -12.59
CA LEU A 213 0.66 -10.62 -12.88
C LEU A 213 0.70 -12.07 -12.38
N ALA A 214 1.84 -12.75 -12.50
CA ALA A 214 2.00 -14.12 -11.99
C ALA A 214 1.88 -14.18 -10.46
N HIS A 215 2.43 -13.19 -9.75
CA HIS A 215 2.27 -13.04 -8.31
C HIS A 215 0.81 -12.78 -7.91
N LEU A 216 0.11 -11.86 -8.59
CA LEU A 216 -1.33 -11.63 -8.34
C LEU A 216 -2.16 -12.92 -8.53
N MET A 217 -1.84 -13.70 -9.55
CA MET A 217 -2.47 -15.00 -9.79
C MET A 217 -2.09 -16.04 -8.71
N ALA A 218 -0.87 -15.98 -8.18
CA ALA A 218 -0.40 -16.86 -7.13
C ALA A 218 -1.09 -16.56 -5.79
N ASN A 219 -1.21 -15.28 -5.45
CA ASN A 219 -1.81 -14.78 -4.21
C ASN A 219 -3.35 -14.85 -4.22
N SER A 220 -3.99 -14.97 -5.37
CA SER A 220 -5.46 -15.15 -5.48
C SER A 220 -5.85 -16.33 -6.39
N PRO A 221 -5.54 -17.58 -6.00
CA PRO A 221 -5.80 -18.79 -6.79
C PRO A 221 -7.25 -18.90 -7.30
N GLU A 222 -8.21 -18.53 -6.47
CA GLU A 222 -9.65 -18.58 -6.74
C GLU A 222 -10.10 -17.58 -7.81
N LYS A 223 -9.29 -16.55 -8.11
CA LYS A 223 -9.60 -15.51 -9.10
C LYS A 223 -8.82 -15.66 -10.40
N VAL A 224 -7.94 -16.65 -10.51
CA VAL A 224 -7.07 -16.84 -11.68
C VAL A 224 -7.85 -16.85 -13.00
N GLN A 225 -8.99 -17.54 -13.06
CA GLN A 225 -9.81 -17.58 -14.29
C GLN A 225 -10.32 -16.19 -14.69
N LEU A 226 -10.79 -15.39 -13.73
CA LEU A 226 -11.26 -14.03 -13.97
C LEU A 226 -10.12 -13.09 -14.40
N LEU A 227 -8.94 -13.23 -13.77
CA LEU A 227 -7.75 -12.48 -14.13
C LEU A 227 -7.32 -12.79 -15.57
N LEU A 228 -7.28 -14.07 -15.96
CA LEU A 228 -6.93 -14.50 -17.31
C LEU A 228 -7.88 -13.94 -18.37
N LEU A 229 -9.18 -13.86 -18.09
CA LEU A 229 -10.14 -13.21 -19.01
C LEU A 229 -9.86 -11.71 -19.17
N THR A 230 -9.50 -11.03 -18.08
CA THR A 230 -9.15 -9.60 -18.11
C THR A 230 -7.86 -9.35 -18.89
N ILE A 231 -6.85 -10.20 -18.68
CA ILE A 231 -5.58 -10.16 -19.41
C ILE A 231 -5.82 -10.40 -20.90
N GLU A 232 -6.60 -11.44 -21.25
CA GLU A 232 -6.96 -11.75 -22.65
C GLU A 232 -7.59 -10.54 -23.36
N LYS A 233 -8.55 -9.89 -22.70
CA LYS A 233 -9.20 -8.70 -23.23
C LYS A 233 -8.18 -7.59 -23.52
N ALA A 234 -7.28 -7.30 -22.58
CA ALA A 234 -6.26 -6.28 -22.74
C ALA A 234 -5.28 -6.58 -23.89
N LEU A 235 -4.86 -7.84 -24.02
CA LEU A 235 -3.97 -8.26 -25.11
C LEU A 235 -4.65 -8.19 -26.48
N LYS A 236 -5.97 -8.45 -26.56
CA LYS A 236 -6.77 -8.24 -27.79
C LYS A 236 -6.87 -6.76 -28.17
N GLU A 237 -7.03 -5.88 -27.19
CA GLU A 237 -7.06 -4.43 -27.43
C GLU A 237 -5.73 -3.91 -28.00
N GLU A 238 -4.60 -4.50 -27.62
CA GLU A 238 -3.27 -4.20 -28.20
C GLU A 238 -3.07 -4.79 -29.61
N LYS A 239 -4.09 -5.45 -30.17
CA LYS A 239 -4.04 -6.07 -31.50
C LYS A 239 -2.88 -7.07 -31.67
N LEU A 240 -2.45 -7.72 -30.59
CA LEU A 240 -1.47 -8.81 -30.67
C LEU A 240 -2.05 -9.95 -31.51
N ASP A 241 -1.22 -10.75 -32.16
CA ASP A 241 -1.68 -11.96 -32.83
C ASP A 241 -2.03 -13.06 -31.80
N GLU A 242 -2.78 -14.08 -32.24
CA GLU A 242 -3.23 -15.17 -31.38
C GLU A 242 -2.04 -15.96 -30.79
N GLY A 243 -1.00 -16.21 -31.58
CA GLY A 243 0.19 -16.94 -31.14
C GLY A 243 0.87 -16.24 -29.97
N ARG A 244 1.09 -14.92 -30.09
CA ARG A 244 1.69 -14.11 -29.04
C ARG A 244 0.83 -14.03 -27.78
N ARG A 245 -0.49 -13.92 -27.92
CA ARG A 245 -1.42 -13.95 -26.76
C ARG A 245 -1.32 -15.26 -25.99
N VAL A 246 -1.34 -16.38 -26.70
CA VAL A 246 -1.25 -17.72 -26.12
C VAL A 246 0.10 -17.89 -25.41
N GLU A 247 1.19 -17.44 -26.01
CA GLU A 247 2.53 -17.49 -25.41
C GLU A 247 2.59 -16.73 -24.08
N ILE A 248 2.11 -15.48 -24.06
CA ILE A 248 2.09 -14.66 -22.83
C ILE A 248 1.27 -15.36 -21.75
N LYS A 249 0.07 -15.86 -22.07
CA LYS A 249 -0.79 -16.53 -21.09
C LYS A 249 -0.18 -17.81 -20.53
N ARG A 250 0.39 -18.65 -21.39
CA ARG A 250 1.09 -19.87 -20.95
C ARG A 250 2.26 -19.50 -20.04
N GLY A 251 3.06 -18.50 -20.43
CA GLY A 251 4.17 -18.01 -19.62
C GLY A 251 3.74 -17.48 -18.24
N LEU A 252 2.59 -16.82 -18.13
CA LEU A 252 2.04 -16.36 -16.85
C LEU A 252 1.63 -17.53 -15.95
N ILE A 253 0.94 -18.53 -16.50
CA ILE A 253 0.52 -19.73 -15.75
C ILE A 253 1.73 -20.51 -15.26
N ASP A 254 2.74 -20.70 -16.11
CA ASP A 254 3.97 -21.41 -15.75
C ASP A 254 4.77 -20.70 -14.66
N ARG A 255 4.75 -19.36 -14.64
CA ARG A 255 5.38 -18.56 -13.57
C ARG A 255 4.59 -18.62 -12.28
N MET A 256 3.26 -18.48 -12.35
CA MET A 256 2.38 -18.61 -11.20
C MET A 256 2.60 -19.96 -10.50
N ASN A 257 2.65 -21.05 -11.27
CA ASN A 257 2.89 -22.39 -10.72
C ASN A 257 4.27 -22.51 -10.05
N ARG A 258 5.30 -21.83 -10.59
CA ARG A 258 6.63 -21.76 -9.98
C ARG A 258 6.69 -20.95 -8.69
N ILE A 259 5.85 -19.91 -8.55
CA ILE A 259 5.78 -19.10 -7.33
C ILE A 259 5.07 -19.87 -6.20
N LYS A 260 4.12 -20.74 -6.55
CA LYS A 260 3.34 -21.53 -5.56
C LYS A 260 4.08 -22.75 -5.00
N ASN A 261 5.04 -23.30 -5.74
CA ASN A 261 5.79 -24.50 -5.40
C ASN A 261 7.14 -24.16 -4.76
#